data_AF-A0A940FFW1-F1
#
_entry.id   AF-A0A940FFW1-F1
#
_cell.length_a   1.000
_cell.length_b   1.000
_cell.length_c   1.000
_cell.angle_alpha   90.00
_cell.angle_beta   90.00
_cell.angle_gamma   90.00
#
_symmetry.space_group_name_H-M   'P 1'
#
loop_
_entity.id
_entity.type
_entity.pdbx_description
1 polymer ?
#
loop_
_entity_poly.entity_id
_entity_poly.type
_entity_poly.pdbx_seq_one_letter_code
_entity_poly.pdbx_strand_id
1 'polypeptide(L)'
;DPTVKFALRNFGLKRIYEKHLAIESPYNTYRNKGLPPGPICTPSLATIDAVLNSPKTDYMFFVAKKDFTQGHIFTSTYQEHLKYAKEYRQALNLQEQIKQKAQEETGND
;
A
#
# COMPACT_ATOMS: atom_id res chain seq x y z
N ASP A 1 -3.83 1.03 3.03
CA ASP A 1 -4.14 2.39 2.62
C ASP A 1 -4.44 3.26 3.84
N PRO A 2 -3.69 4.36 4.06
CA PRO A 2 -3.86 5.23 5.23
C PRO A 2 -5.14 6.08 5.24
N THR A 3 -5.59 6.61 4.10
CA THR A 3 -6.72 7.55 4.05
C THR A 3 -8.04 6.81 4.27
N VAL A 4 -8.17 5.60 3.74
CA VAL A 4 -9.31 4.71 3.99
C VAL A 4 -9.36 4.24 5.46
N LYS A 5 -8.20 3.93 6.07
CA LYS A 5 -8.15 3.61 7.53
C LYS A 5 -8.64 4.77 8.38
N PHE A 6 -8.22 5.99 8.05
CA PHE A 6 -8.66 7.20 8.72
C PHE A 6 -10.17 7.42 8.55
N ALA A 7 -10.69 7.27 7.34
CA ALA A 7 -12.12 7.35 7.04
C ALA A 7 -12.95 6.34 7.84
N LEU A 8 -12.46 5.11 8.01
CA LEU A 8 -13.12 4.06 8.77
C LEU A 8 -12.93 4.19 10.29
N ARG A 9 -12.03 5.07 10.76
CA ARG A 9 -11.58 5.15 12.16
C ARG A 9 -11.14 3.79 12.73
N ASN A 10 -10.64 2.89 11.89
CA ASN A 10 -10.20 1.55 12.29
C ASN A 10 -8.70 1.39 12.04
N PHE A 11 -7.91 1.81 13.02
CA PHE A 11 -6.45 1.81 12.96
C PHE A 11 -5.83 0.41 13.17
N GLY A 12 -6.61 -0.56 13.68
CA GLY A 12 -6.18 -1.95 13.82
C GLY A 12 -6.18 -2.74 12.51
N LEU A 13 -6.79 -2.21 11.44
CA LEU A 13 -6.79 -2.86 10.13
C LEU A 13 -5.37 -3.00 9.60
N LYS A 14 -4.91 -4.25 9.42
CA LYS A 14 -3.62 -4.54 8.77
C LYS A 14 -3.74 -4.50 7.25
N ARG A 15 -4.85 -5.03 6.70
CA ARG A 15 -5.11 -5.10 5.26
C ARG A 15 -6.41 -4.38 4.90
N ILE A 16 -6.40 -3.69 3.76
CA ILE A 16 -7.56 -3.04 3.17
C ILE A 16 -8.07 -3.92 2.03
N TYR A 17 -9.34 -4.28 2.08
CA TYR A 17 -10.03 -5.09 1.08
C TYR A 17 -10.98 -4.21 0.26
N GLU A 18 -11.46 -4.71 -0.87
CA GLU A 18 -12.37 -3.96 -1.76
C GLU A 18 -13.59 -3.40 -1.03
N LYS A 19 -14.19 -4.17 -0.11
CA LYS A 19 -15.31 -3.72 0.72
C LYS A 19 -15.04 -2.44 1.53
N HIS A 20 -13.78 -2.19 1.88
CA HIS A 20 -13.38 -0.99 2.62
C HIS A 20 -13.27 0.24 1.71
N LEU A 21 -13.04 0.05 0.41
CA LEU A 21 -12.85 1.15 -0.54
C LEU A 21 -14.17 1.87 -0.88
N ALA A 22 -15.31 1.22 -0.63
CA ALA A 22 -16.63 1.77 -0.90
C ALA A 22 -17.10 2.80 0.15
N ILE A 23 -16.37 3.00 1.25
CA ILE A 23 -16.78 3.89 2.34
C ILE A 23 -17.03 5.33 1.86
N GLU A 24 -18.14 5.92 2.32
CA GLU A 24 -18.48 7.32 2.06
C GLU A 24 -17.80 8.21 3.10
N SER A 25 -16.81 8.96 2.64
CA SER A 25 -16.07 9.90 3.48
C SER A 25 -15.33 10.89 2.59
N PRO A 26 -15.23 12.18 2.98
CA PRO A 26 -14.40 13.15 2.25
C PRO A 26 -12.90 12.81 2.31
N TYR A 27 -12.48 11.90 3.19
CA TYR A 27 -11.09 11.42 3.28
C TYR A 27 -10.79 10.25 2.33
N ASN A 28 -11.80 9.65 1.69
CA ASN A 28 -11.57 8.50 0.81
C ASN A 28 -11.00 8.94 -0.55
N THR A 29 -9.69 8.80 -0.74
CA THR A 29 -8.98 9.17 -1.99
C THR A 29 -9.24 8.22 -3.16
N TYR A 30 -9.95 7.11 -2.97
CA TYR A 30 -10.45 6.28 -4.07
C TYR A 30 -11.73 6.85 -4.70
N ARG A 31 -12.52 7.61 -3.93
CA ARG A 31 -13.80 8.18 -4.38
C ARG A 31 -13.71 9.68 -4.68
N ASN A 32 -12.88 10.42 -3.95
CA ASN A 32 -12.74 11.87 -4.11
C ASN A 32 -11.39 12.19 -4.77
N LYS A 33 -11.41 13.00 -5.82
CA LYS A 33 -10.19 13.49 -6.48
C LYS A 33 -9.54 14.59 -5.64
N GLY A 34 -8.21 14.64 -5.67
CA GLY A 34 -7.42 15.64 -4.95
C GLY A 34 -7.07 15.20 -3.53
N LEU A 35 -6.66 16.17 -2.71
CA LEU A 35 -6.27 15.94 -1.33
C LEU A 35 -7.51 15.84 -0.41
N PRO A 36 -7.44 15.07 0.68
CA PRO A 36 -8.48 15.07 1.72
C PRO A 36 -8.60 16.47 2.35
N PRO A 37 -9.73 16.77 3.04
CA PRO A 37 -10.00 18.09 3.61
C PRO A 37 -9.05 18.49 4.75
N GLY A 38 -8.26 17.54 5.29
CA GLY A 38 -7.27 17.79 6.32
C GLY A 38 -6.26 16.66 6.44
N PRO A 39 -5.24 16.84 7.30
CA PRO A 39 -4.23 15.82 7.53
C PRO A 39 -4.83 14.59 8.21
N ILE A 40 -4.26 13.41 7.89
CA ILE A 40 -4.63 12.13 8.52
C ILE A 40 -3.63 11.71 9.61
N CYS A 41 -2.50 12.41 9.71
CA CYS A 41 -1.46 12.25 10.73
C CYS A 41 -0.63 13.53 10.83
N THR A 42 0.17 13.63 11.89
CA THR A 42 1.16 14.71 12.04
C THR A 42 2.44 14.33 11.27
N PRO A 43 2.82 15.06 10.21
CA PRO A 43 4.05 14.78 9.47
C PRO A 43 5.29 15.16 10.29
N SER A 44 6.41 14.49 10.03
CA SER A 44 7.71 14.90 10.56
C SER A 44 8.32 16.03 9.72
N LEU A 45 9.26 16.79 10.28
CA LEU A 45 9.97 17.84 9.54
C LEU A 45 10.68 17.29 8.29
N ALA A 46 11.35 16.15 8.44
CA ALA A 46 12.01 15.47 7.32
C ALA A 46 11.04 15.09 6.19
N THR A 47 9.79 14.74 6.53
CA THR A 47 8.75 14.47 5.53
C THR A 47 8.33 15.73 4.78
N ILE A 48 8.21 16.87 5.48
CA ILE A 48 7.89 18.16 4.86
C ILE A 48 9.01 18.54 3.88
N ASP A 49 10.27 18.48 4.33
CA ASP A 49 11.43 18.82 3.49
C ASP A 49 11.55 17.91 2.26
N ALA A 50 11.26 16.61 2.40
CA ALA A 50 11.29 15.66 1.30
C ALA A 50 10.21 15.95 0.23
N VAL A 51 9.02 16.41 0.65
CA VAL A 51 7.96 16.82 -0.28
C VAL A 51 8.31 18.12 -0.99
N LEU A 52 8.85 19.11 -0.26
CA LEU A 52 9.22 20.40 -0.83
C LEU A 52 10.40 20.29 -1.81
N ASN A 53 11.34 19.38 -1.56
CA ASN A 53 12.53 19.16 -2.38
C ASN A 53 12.44 17.89 -3.24
N SER A 54 11.22 17.42 -3.54
CA SER A 54 11.05 16.18 -4.28
C SER A 54 11.66 16.26 -5.68
N PRO A 55 12.40 15.23 -6.15
CA PRO A 55 12.93 15.21 -7.51
C PRO A 55 11.78 15.20 -8.52
N LYS A 56 11.97 15.90 -9.64
CA LYS A 56 11.01 15.83 -10.75
C LYS A 56 11.11 14.45 -11.40
N THR A 57 9.99 13.73 -11.41
CA THR A 57 9.85 12.43 -12.06
C THR A 57 8.51 12.36 -12.78
N ASP A 58 8.38 11.44 -13.71
CA ASP A 58 7.16 11.12 -14.46
C ASP A 58 6.41 9.91 -13.87
N TYR A 59 6.85 9.41 -12.72
CA TYR A 59 6.26 8.27 -12.05
C TYR A 59 4.85 8.58 -11.54
N MET A 60 3.90 7.72 -11.91
CA MET A 60 2.50 7.83 -11.49
C MET A 60 2.08 6.69 -10.55
N PHE A 61 2.74 5.54 -10.67
CA PHE A 61 2.41 4.34 -9.89
C PHE A 61 3.62 3.84 -9.12
N PHE A 62 3.36 3.19 -7.99
CA PHE A 62 4.38 2.47 -7.24
C PHE A 62 3.82 1.15 -6.71
N VAL A 63 4.70 0.18 -6.52
CA VAL A 63 4.36 -1.13 -5.94
C VAL A 63 5.52 -1.63 -5.09
N ALA A 64 5.23 -2.38 -4.02
CA ALA A 64 6.26 -3.00 -3.21
C ALA A 64 7.09 -4.01 -4.04
N LYS A 65 8.38 -4.14 -3.72
CA LYS A 65 9.26 -5.11 -4.39
C LYS A 65 8.86 -6.54 -4.03
N LYS A 66 8.93 -7.45 -5.02
CA LYS A 66 8.58 -8.88 -4.86
C LYS A 66 9.53 -9.68 -3.98
N ASP A 67 10.75 -9.16 -3.77
CA ASP A 67 11.77 -9.77 -2.91
C ASP A 67 11.56 -9.44 -1.42
N PHE A 68 10.51 -8.67 -1.09
CA PHE A 68 10.18 -8.20 0.26
C PHE A 68 11.30 -7.40 0.93
N THR A 69 12.28 -6.93 0.16
CA THR A 69 13.26 -5.95 0.65
C THR A 69 12.58 -4.60 0.85
N GLN A 70 13.20 -3.74 1.66
CA GLN A 70 12.67 -2.41 1.87
C GLN A 70 12.68 -1.62 0.54
N GLY A 71 11.51 -1.11 0.15
CA GLY A 71 11.37 -0.19 -0.98
C GLY A 71 10.24 -0.52 -1.95
N HIS A 72 10.17 0.29 -3.02
CA HIS A 72 9.14 0.23 -4.04
C HIS A 72 9.75 0.30 -5.45
N ILE A 73 9.02 -0.25 -6.41
CA ILE A 73 9.23 -0.05 -7.85
C ILE A 73 8.30 1.07 -8.28
N PHE A 74 8.84 2.10 -8.93
CA PHE A 74 8.09 3.24 -9.47
C PHE A 74 7.97 3.10 -10.99
N THR A 75 6.79 3.37 -11.53
CA THR A 75 6.49 3.23 -12.97
C THR A 75 5.62 4.38 -13.47
N SER A 76 5.89 4.84 -14.68
CA SER A 76 5.12 5.92 -15.33
C SER A 76 3.86 5.39 -16.01
N THR A 77 3.87 4.13 -16.47
CA THR A 77 2.75 3.53 -17.20
C THR A 77 1.95 2.55 -16.34
N TYR A 78 0.65 2.45 -16.63
CA TYR A 78 -0.23 1.50 -15.94
C TYR A 78 0.09 0.03 -16.29
N GLN A 79 0.55 -0.24 -17.52
CA GLN A 79 0.89 -1.60 -17.95
C GLN A 79 2.10 -2.16 -17.18
N GLU A 80 3.14 -1.36 -16.99
CA GLU A 80 4.30 -1.74 -16.19
C GLU A 80 3.91 -1.95 -14.72
N HIS A 81 3.10 -1.04 -14.17
CA HIS A 81 2.57 -1.20 -12.82
C HIS A 81 1.84 -2.54 -12.65
N LEU A 82 0.96 -2.90 -13.58
CA LEU A 82 0.23 -4.18 -13.55
C LEU A 82 1.15 -5.40 -13.61
N LYS A 83 2.22 -5.34 -14.41
CA LYS A 83 3.25 -6.38 -14.47
C LYS A 83 3.89 -6.59 -13.10
N TYR A 84 4.43 -5.54 -12.50
CA TYR A 84 5.10 -5.64 -11.20
C TYR A 84 4.14 -5.97 -10.06
N ALA A 85 2.89 -5.48 -10.12
CA ALA A 85 1.84 -5.85 -9.17
C ALA A 85 1.49 -7.34 -9.26
N LYS A 86 1.47 -7.92 -10.47
CA LYS A 86 1.29 -9.37 -10.64
C LYS A 86 2.45 -10.15 -10.02
N GLU A 87 3.69 -9.75 -10.28
CA GLU A 87 4.87 -10.39 -9.71
C GLU A 87 4.86 -10.34 -8.17
N TYR A 88 4.52 -9.18 -7.58
CA TYR A 88 4.41 -9.03 -6.14
C TYR A 88 3.32 -9.95 -5.55
N ARG A 89 2.14 -10.00 -6.16
CA ARG A 89 1.04 -10.89 -5.71
C ARG A 89 1.44 -12.36 -5.76
N GLN A 90 2.13 -12.79 -6.81
CA GLN A 90 2.61 -14.17 -6.94
C GLN A 90 3.62 -14.53 -5.84
N ALA A 91 4.58 -13.64 -5.57
CA ALA A 91 5.54 -13.83 -4.49
C ALA A 91 4.86 -13.89 -3.11
N LEU A 92 3.87 -13.02 -2.86
CA LEU A 92 3.13 -13.00 -1.59
C LEU A 92 2.36 -14.30 -1.36
N ASN A 93 1.64 -14.77 -2.38
CA ASN A 93 0.90 -16.03 -2.30
C ASN A 93 1.83 -17.22 -2.02
N LEU A 94 3.00 -17.27 -2.67
CA LEU A 94 3.99 -18.31 -2.41
C LEU A 94 4.52 -18.27 -0.96
N GLN A 95 4.80 -17.08 -0.45
CA GLN A 95 5.27 -16.91 0.94
C GLN A 95 4.19 -17.34 1.96
N GLU A 96 2.93 -17.03 1.70
CA GLU A 96 1.80 -17.47 2.54
C GLU A 96 1.66 -19.00 2.55
N GLN A 97 1.80 -19.65 1.38
CA GLN A 97 1.77 -21.12 1.27
C GLN A 97 2.93 -21.79 2.01
N ILE A 98 4.15 -21.26 1.90
CA ILE A 98 5.32 -21.78 2.62
C ILE A 98 5.11 -21.67 4.13
N LYS A 99 4.58 -20.54 4.62
CA LYS A 99 4.28 -20.34 6.04
C LYS A 99 3.21 -21.30 6.55
N GLN A 100 2.16 -21.56 5.77
CA GLN A 100 1.11 -22.52 6.13
C GLN A 100 1.68 -23.94 6.26
N LYS A 101 2.45 -24.40 5.27
CA LYS A 101 3.10 -25.72 5.31
C LYS A 101 4.04 -25.87 6.51
N ALA A 102 4.86 -24.86 6.79
CA ALA A 102 5.76 -24.89 7.94
C ALA A 102 5.02 -24.94 9.29
N GLN A 103 3.84 -24.33 9.39
CA GLN A 103 2.99 -24.38 10.59
C GLN A 103 2.30 -25.73 10.76
N GLU A 104 1.91 -26.38 9.67
CA GLU A 104 1.35 -27.73 9.67
C GLU A 104 2.41 -28.78 10.08
N GLU A 105 3.66 -28.61 9.66
CA GLU A 105 4.78 -29.50 10.00
C GLU A 105 5.26 -29.34 11.46
N THR A 106 5.13 -28.15 12.07
CA THR A 106 5.55 -27.90 13.46
C THR A 106 4.47 -28.15 14.51
N GLY A 107 3.21 -28.33 14.09
CA GLY A 107 2.08 -28.62 14.99
C GLY A 107 1.78 -30.11 15.19
N ASN A 108 2.63 -31.00 14.69
CA ASN A 108 2.42 -32.46 14.68
C ASN A 108 3.47 -33.23 15.53
N ASP A 109 4.22 -32.53 16.39
CA ASP A 109 5.14 -33.08 17.42
C ASP A 109 4.63 -32.75 18.85
#